data_AF-A0A3P7LDQ5-F1
#
_entry.id   AF-A0A3P7LDQ5-F1
#
_cell.length_a   1.000
_cell.length_b   1.000
_cell.length_c   1.000
_cell.angle_alpha   90.00
_cell.angle_beta   90.00
_cell.angle_gamma   90.00
#
_symmetry.space_group_name_H-M   'P 1'
#
loop_
_entity.id
_entity.type
_entity.pdbx_description
1 polymer ?
#
loop_
_entity_poly.entity_id
_entity_poly.type
_entity_poly.pdbx_seq_one_letter_code
_entity_poly.pdbx_strand_id
1 'polypeptide(L)'
;MQRNKAYRNRRISKQAEELTGQDLVDYVNRKQTLWKAKKHHRFGSYPDRTKWGLMGVNHVRLSVEAKKHLSHTKDLDIDIPESFDSREAWPQCQSIKAIRDQSSCGKCYGIR
;
A
#
# COMPACT_ATOMS: atom_id res chain seq x y z
N MET A 1 3.18 -14.89 15.46
CA MET A 1 2.39 -13.67 15.18
C MET A 1 0.90 -13.94 15.30
N GLN A 2 0.24 -13.49 16.39
CA GLN A 2 -1.20 -13.60 16.53
C GLN A 2 -1.90 -12.62 15.56
N ARG A 3 -2.65 -13.15 14.59
CA ARG A 3 -3.44 -12.32 13.66
C ARG A 3 -4.59 -11.67 14.43
N ASN A 4 -4.52 -10.36 14.66
CA ASN A 4 -5.58 -9.63 15.34
C ASN A 4 -6.84 -9.59 14.46
N LYS A 5 -7.83 -10.43 14.79
CA LYS A 5 -9.09 -10.59 14.05
C LYS A 5 -9.98 -9.33 14.07
N ALA A 6 -9.73 -8.39 14.98
CA ALA A 6 -10.54 -7.17 15.16
C ALA A 6 -10.54 -6.23 13.94
N TYR A 7 -9.54 -6.32 13.05
CA TYR A 7 -9.42 -5.44 11.90
C TYR A 7 -9.97 -6.02 10.59
N ARG A 8 -10.14 -7.35 10.49
CA ARG A 8 -10.48 -8.01 9.22
C ARG A 8 -11.99 -8.11 8.92
N ASN A 9 -12.82 -8.13 9.96
CA ASN A 9 -14.28 -8.35 9.83
C ASN A 9 -15.11 -7.15 10.30
N ARG A 10 -14.66 -5.92 10.00
CA ARG A 10 -15.40 -4.72 10.39
C ARG A 10 -16.65 -4.58 9.51
N ARG A 11 -17.84 -4.52 10.14
CA ARG A 11 -19.08 -4.17 9.45
C ARG A 11 -19.11 -2.66 9.27
N ILE A 12 -19.18 -2.21 8.02
CA ILE A 12 -19.35 -0.80 7.67
C ILE A 12 -20.84 -0.60 7.40
N SER A 13 -21.43 0.47 7.96
CA SER A 13 -22.83 0.82 7.66
C SER A 13 -22.93 1.39 6.24
N LYS A 14 -24.04 1.14 5.53
CA LYS A 14 -24.29 1.72 4.19
C LYS A 14 -24.04 3.22 4.13
N GLN A 15 -24.52 3.98 5.12
CA GLN A 15 -24.30 5.43 5.21
C GLN A 15 -22.81 5.81 5.29
N ALA A 16 -21.96 4.96 5.86
CA ALA A 16 -20.52 5.19 5.95
C ALA A 16 -19.77 4.83 4.65
N GLU A 17 -20.33 3.95 3.82
CA GLU A 17 -19.79 3.59 2.51
C GLU A 17 -20.00 4.70 1.48
N GLU A 18 -21.03 5.52 1.66
CA GLU A 18 -21.36 6.65 0.80
C GLU A 18 -20.62 7.95 1.18
N LEU A 19 -19.89 7.97 2.30
CA LEU A 19 -19.16 9.16 2.73
C LEU A 19 -18.06 9.51 1.72
N THR A 20 -18.00 10.79 1.37
CA THR A 20 -16.95 11.33 0.52
C THR A 20 -16.31 12.54 1.19
N GLY A 21 -15.26 13.07 0.58
CA GLY A 21 -14.75 14.37 0.98
C GLY A 21 -14.22 14.43 2.41
N GLN A 22 -14.63 15.47 3.16
CA GLN A 22 -14.13 15.73 4.51
C GLN A 22 -14.79 14.80 5.53
N ASP A 23 -16.08 14.49 5.34
CA ASP A 23 -16.83 13.59 6.22
C ASP A 23 -16.21 12.19 6.26
N LEU A 24 -15.70 11.71 5.12
CA LEU A 24 -14.94 10.46 5.06
C LEU A 24 -13.64 10.53 5.86
N VAL A 25 -12.88 11.63 5.73
CA VAL A 25 -11.64 11.84 6.48
C VAL A 25 -11.91 11.83 7.98
N ASP A 26 -12.93 12.55 8.42
CA ASP A 26 -13.29 12.65 9.83
C ASP A 26 -13.80 11.31 10.35
N TYR A 27 -14.60 10.59 9.57
CA TYR A 27 -15.06 9.25 9.92
C TYR A 27 -13.88 8.29 10.15
N VAL A 28 -12.91 8.27 9.23
CA VAL A 28 -11.73 7.40 9.34
C VAL A 28 -10.93 7.73 10.60
N ASN A 29 -10.61 9.01 10.80
CA ASN A 29 -9.83 9.47 11.96
C ASN A 29 -10.54 9.26 13.31
N ARG A 30 -11.88 9.18 13.33
CA ARG A 30 -12.64 8.80 14.53
C ARG A 30 -12.63 7.29 14.79
N LYS A 31 -12.54 6.47 13.75
CA LYS A 31 -12.66 4.99 13.85
C LYS A 31 -11.32 4.29 14.05
N GLN A 32 -10.20 4.96 13.82
CA GLN A 32 -8.87 4.42 14.10
C GLN A 32 -7.89 5.53 14.51
N THR A 33 -6.79 5.15 15.16
CA THR A 33 -5.76 6.09 15.66
C THR A 33 -4.34 5.76 15.17
N LEU A 34 -4.18 4.67 14.40
CA LEU A 34 -2.87 4.16 13.95
C LEU A 34 -2.21 5.04 12.87
N TRP A 35 -3.02 5.81 12.15
CA TRP A 35 -2.60 6.70 11.06
C TRP A 35 -3.61 7.84 10.94
N LYS A 36 -3.22 8.97 10.35
CA LYS A 36 -4.09 10.13 10.16
C LYS A 36 -4.46 10.29 8.68
N ALA A 37 -5.75 10.30 8.38
CA ALA A 37 -6.30 10.60 7.06
C ALA A 37 -6.30 12.12 6.82
N LYS A 38 -5.93 12.54 5.61
CA LYS A 38 -6.01 13.93 5.15
C LYS A 38 -6.19 13.99 3.64
N LYS A 39 -6.94 14.99 3.15
CA LYS A 39 -6.97 15.33 1.72
C LYS A 39 -5.65 15.98 1.30
N HIS A 40 -4.97 15.38 0.34
CA HIS A 40 -3.79 15.97 -0.26
C HIS A 40 -4.17 16.82 -1.47
N HIS A 41 -3.69 18.06 -1.55
CA HIS A 41 -4.04 19.02 -2.62
C HIS A 41 -3.75 18.47 -4.02
N ARG A 42 -2.64 17.72 -4.18
CA ARG A 42 -2.27 17.03 -5.44
C ARG A 42 -3.40 16.18 -6.04
N PHE A 43 -4.17 15.48 -5.19
CA PHE A 43 -5.20 14.56 -5.63
C PHE A 43 -6.62 15.12 -5.45
N GLY A 44 -6.76 16.28 -4.81
CA GLY A 44 -8.05 16.90 -4.54
C GLY A 44 -8.80 17.31 -5.80
N SER A 45 -8.08 17.69 -6.86
CA SER A 45 -8.63 18.09 -8.16
C SER A 45 -8.72 16.96 -9.19
N TYR A 46 -8.28 15.74 -8.84
CA TYR A 46 -8.25 14.65 -9.81
C TYR A 46 -9.66 14.12 -10.09
N PRO A 47 -10.04 13.92 -11.37
CA PRO A 47 -11.24 13.17 -11.72
C PRO A 47 -11.17 11.75 -11.17
N ASP A 48 -12.33 11.15 -10.87
CA ASP A 48 -12.37 9.79 -10.32
C ASP A 48 -11.81 8.75 -11.29
N ARG A 49 -11.94 8.97 -12.61
CA ARG A 49 -11.27 8.15 -13.64
C ARG A 49 -9.75 8.16 -13.47
N THR A 50 -9.16 9.32 -13.17
CA THR A 50 -7.70 9.44 -12.94
C THR A 50 -7.31 8.73 -11.66
N LYS A 51 -8.07 8.89 -10.57
CA LYS A 51 -7.85 8.17 -9.31
C LYS A 51 -7.91 6.66 -9.52
N TRP A 52 -8.90 6.17 -10.27
CA TRP A 52 -9.03 4.77 -10.62
C TRP A 52 -7.84 4.28 -11.45
N GLY A 53 -7.40 5.08 -12.42
CA GLY A 53 -6.23 4.81 -13.23
C GLY A 53 -4.91 4.74 -12.45
N LEU A 54 -4.85 5.20 -11.19
CA LEU A 54 -3.66 5.01 -10.36
C LEU A 54 -3.51 3.56 -9.87
N MET A 55 -4.60 2.77 -9.86
CA MET A 55 -4.67 1.40 -9.34
C MET A 55 -4.56 0.33 -10.45
N GLY A 56 -3.52 0.37 -11.27
CA GLY A 56 -3.45 -0.45 -12.50
C GLY A 56 -2.96 -1.89 -12.37
N VAL A 57 -2.89 -2.46 -11.16
CA VAL A 57 -2.55 -3.88 -10.96
C VAL A 57 -3.83 -4.70 -10.87
N ASN A 58 -4.02 -5.61 -11.83
CA ASN A 58 -5.10 -6.60 -11.79
C ASN A 58 -4.62 -7.89 -11.11
N HIS A 59 -5.37 -8.39 -10.12
CA HIS A 59 -5.20 -9.70 -9.48
C HIS A 59 -3.78 -10.08 -9.03
N VAL A 60 -3.47 -9.89 -7.74
CA VAL A 60 -2.14 -10.20 -7.14
C VAL A 60 -1.97 -11.69 -6.77
N ARG A 61 -2.43 -12.62 -7.62
CA ARG A 61 -2.16 -14.05 -7.41
C ARG A 61 -0.88 -14.41 -8.14
N LEU A 62 0.19 -14.63 -7.36
CA LEU A 62 1.42 -15.20 -7.88
C LEU A 62 1.12 -16.52 -8.58
N SER A 63 1.57 -16.66 -9.84
CA SER A 63 1.49 -17.92 -10.56
C SER A 63 2.28 -18.99 -9.81
N VAL A 64 1.94 -20.26 -10.05
CA VAL A 64 2.70 -21.39 -9.50
C VAL A 64 4.16 -21.33 -9.97
N GLU A 65 4.41 -20.82 -11.17
CA GLU A 65 5.75 -20.61 -11.74
C GLU A 65 6.55 -19.55 -10.98
N ALA A 66 5.94 -18.44 -10.56
CA ALA A 66 6.62 -17.42 -9.77
C ALA A 66 7.13 -17.97 -8.41
N LYS A 67 6.49 -19.02 -7.88
CA LYS A 67 6.90 -19.68 -6.63
C LYS A 67 8.04 -20.69 -6.81
N LYS A 68 8.41 -21.04 -8.04
CA LYS A 68 9.51 -21.99 -8.31
C LYS A 68 10.89 -21.38 -8.04
N HIS A 69 11.01 -20.04 -8.10
CA HIS A 69 12.28 -19.31 -7.92
C HIS A 69 12.41 -18.64 -6.55
N LEU A 70 11.85 -19.25 -5.51
CA LEU A 70 12.06 -18.76 -4.15
C LEU A 70 13.52 -18.95 -3.74
N SER A 71 14.03 -18.01 -2.93
CA SER A 71 15.41 -18.04 -2.43
C SER A 71 15.72 -19.39 -1.78
N HIS A 72 16.94 -19.89 -1.96
CA HIS A 72 17.45 -21.06 -1.23
C HIS A 72 17.44 -20.84 0.29
N THR A 73 17.41 -19.58 0.73
CA THR A 73 17.33 -19.20 2.14
C THR A 73 15.92 -19.13 2.71
N LYS A 74 14.88 -19.44 1.91
CA LYS A 74 13.47 -19.31 2.33
C LYS A 74 13.11 -20.15 3.56
N ASP A 75 13.80 -21.27 3.75
CA ASP A 75 13.57 -22.25 4.82
C ASP A 75 14.69 -22.22 5.88
N LEU A 76 15.64 -21.28 5.77
CA LEU A 76 16.73 -21.13 6.75
C LEU A 76 16.23 -20.35 7.96
N ASP A 77 16.61 -20.83 9.14
CA ASP A 77 16.40 -20.13 10.40
C ASP A 77 17.49 -19.07 10.56
N ILE A 78 17.17 -17.84 10.16
CA ILE A 78 18.08 -16.69 10.19
C ILE A 78 17.44 -15.64 11.09
N ASP A 79 18.25 -15.03 11.96
CA ASP A 79 17.82 -13.92 12.80
C ASP A 79 17.45 -12.70 11.95
N ILE A 80 16.16 -12.36 11.93
CA ILE A 80 15.62 -11.17 11.25
C ILE A 80 15.60 -10.02 12.27
N PRO A 81 16.17 -8.84 11.95
CA PRO A 81 16.18 -7.71 12.86
C PRO A 81 14.77 -7.18 13.14
N GLU A 82 14.58 -6.55 14.29
CA GLU A 82 13.30 -5.93 14.68
C GLU A 82 12.89 -4.78 13.73
N SER A 83 13.86 -4.05 13.20
CA SER A 83 13.67 -2.97 12.23
C SER A 83 14.70 -3.07 11.11
N PHE A 84 14.29 -2.73 9.88
CA PHE A 84 15.16 -2.74 8.71
C PHE A 84 14.76 -1.64 7.73
N ASP A 85 15.72 -0.84 7.27
CA ASP A 85 15.56 0.14 6.21
C ASP A 85 16.62 -0.07 5.11
N SER A 86 16.18 -0.43 3.90
CA SER A 86 17.05 -0.64 2.75
C SER A 86 17.91 0.59 2.41
N ARG A 87 17.44 1.80 2.73
CA ARG A 87 18.17 3.05 2.46
C ARG A 87 19.38 3.22 3.38
N GLU A 88 19.33 2.62 4.56
CA GLU A 88 20.41 2.61 5.56
C GLU A 88 21.36 1.44 5.33
N ALA A 89 20.84 0.26 4.93
CA ALA A 89 21.64 -0.92 4.64
C ALA A 89 22.50 -0.78 3.36
N TRP A 90 22.01 -0.05 2.35
CA TRP A 90 22.73 0.21 1.09
C TRP A 90 22.77 1.70 0.74
N PRO A 91 23.49 2.52 1.52
CA PRO A 91 23.47 3.98 1.38
C PRO A 91 24.05 4.47 0.05
N GLN A 92 24.95 3.71 -0.57
CA GLN A 92 25.53 3.99 -1.87
C GLN A 92 24.54 3.84 -3.04
N CYS A 93 23.46 3.09 -2.85
CA CYS A 93 22.47 2.81 -3.89
C CYS A 93 21.40 3.91 -3.93
N GLN A 94 21.69 5.01 -4.65
CA GLN A 94 20.76 6.16 -4.74
C GLN A 94 19.38 5.81 -5.29
N SER A 95 19.29 4.77 -6.13
CA SER A 95 18.02 4.28 -6.69
C SER A 95 17.02 3.87 -5.61
N ILE A 96 17.47 3.38 -4.45
CA ILE A 96 16.59 2.94 -3.35
C ILE A 96 15.86 4.13 -2.70
N LYS A 97 16.45 5.33 -2.77
CA LYS A 97 15.88 6.56 -2.19
C LYS A 97 14.91 7.26 -3.15
N ALA A 98 14.86 6.84 -4.42
CA ALA A 98 14.11 7.54 -5.45
C ALA A 98 12.60 7.27 -5.35
N ILE A 99 11.80 8.35 -5.26
CA ILE A 99 10.34 8.28 -5.41
C ILE A 99 9.97 8.58 -6.86
N ARG A 100 9.31 7.63 -7.53
CA ARG A 100 8.95 7.72 -8.96
C ARG A 100 7.50 8.18 -9.14
N ASP A 101 7.22 8.83 -10.27
CA ASP A 101 5.87 9.22 -10.68
C ASP A 101 5.35 8.30 -11.80
N GLN A 102 4.18 7.69 -11.58
CA GLN A 102 3.52 6.82 -12.56
C GLN A 102 2.71 7.57 -13.62
N SER A 103 2.59 8.89 -13.47
CA SER A 103 1.69 9.74 -14.25
C SER A 103 0.24 9.18 -14.23
N SER A 104 -0.56 9.48 -15.24
CA SER A 104 -1.96 9.04 -15.35
C SER A 104 -2.13 7.70 -16.06
N CYS A 105 -1.12 6.81 -16.02
CA CYS A 105 -1.04 5.65 -16.94
C CYS A 105 -1.37 4.28 -16.30
N GLY A 106 -1.55 4.19 -14.98
CA GLY A 106 -1.79 2.91 -14.30
C GLY A 106 -0.69 1.88 -14.44
N LYS A 107 0.53 2.31 -14.77
CA LYS A 107 1.68 1.41 -15.01
C LYS A 107 2.49 1.14 -13.74
N CYS A 108 1.88 1.20 -12.55
CA CYS A 108 2.62 1.00 -11.29
C CYS A 108 3.35 -0.35 -11.21
N TYR A 109 2.88 -1.37 -11.94
CA TYR A 109 3.56 -2.66 -12.08
C TYR A 109 4.86 -2.63 -12.91
N GLY A 110 5.09 -1.58 -13.69
CA GLY A 110 6.17 -1.48 -14.68
C GLY A 110 7.11 -0.29 -14.49
N ILE A 111 6.97 0.47 -13.40
CA ILE A 111 7.88 1.57 -13.07
C ILE A 111 9.21 0.99 -12.57
N ARG A 112 10.31 1.56 -13.06
CA ARG A 112 11.69 1.25 -12.66
C ARG A 112 12.39 2.50 -12.15
#